data_AF-A0A419F4A8-F1
#
_entry.id   AF-A0A419F4A8-F1
#
_cell.length_a   1.000
_cell.length_b   1.000
_cell.length_c   1.000
_cell.angle_alpha   90.00
_cell.angle_beta   90.00
_cell.angle_gamma   90.00
#
_symmetry.space_group_name_H-M   'P 1'
#
loop_
_entity.id
_entity.type
_entity.pdbx_description
1 polymer ?
#
loop_
_entity_poly.entity_id
_entity_poly.type
_entity_poly.pdbx_seq_one_letter_code
_entity_poly.pdbx_strand_id
1 'polypeptide(L)'
;MDDVKRGIGHISEGARVLRKATEDSLESEVPSIVLNLLGPREEASECQNETSASRAEGDSWSARGEPDSKPEITPAFFRNVSPPPAKAGRNGSRQSGKKGRKPSAPAHSGKKAGDNGDTEIGNGNGIFKKVIEAFHDDRGRILDTIARNEEKLRSFTSKQRSIPPDAFSFFSVLRKWNSHTPILPSEKGDNHGGGYFLYIRGKDGERGRGIAIDPGFNFVENLYEEGFKASDIDAVLISHAHNDHTVDLESILTLVHVINKNTDKKRKKKIDLFLNLGTFIKYSGWLNVHTSSVINEINVLHCGNVLDLSEKYNGLKIHAVKAQHHEIIDDKYCLGFVLEVDGCTIALTGDTGWRMDNSIAAPYAEHKTDLMVAHLGSIKRTEFDYLGKKTEGERQKCLYAQHLGLLGTGAMLHTVKPKLAVISEFGEELKPLRKDVVEKFDEVLNSTRCIPGEVGLHIRIPDLSVFCIVHRDFVPFQDIRIFNRPDQSNLYYYKEPANETERAEIYDLARELASQERAVSLFERLKRGPVKIR
;
A
#
# COMPACT_ATOMS: atom_id res chain seq x y z
N MET A 1 18.39 35.51 10.02
CA MET A 1 17.24 36.00 10.82
C MET A 1 16.16 36.63 9.95
N ASP A 2 16.52 37.38 8.90
CA ASP A 2 15.54 38.01 8.01
C ASP A 2 14.77 37.03 7.11
N ASP A 3 15.34 35.86 6.82
CA ASP A 3 14.64 34.81 6.06
C ASP A 3 13.65 34.01 6.93
N VAL A 4 13.88 33.96 8.25
CA VAL A 4 12.93 33.38 9.22
C VAL A 4 11.73 34.33 9.42
N LYS A 5 11.97 35.65 9.46
CA LYS A 5 10.91 36.66 9.52
C LYS A 5 10.05 36.68 8.25
N ARG A 6 10.66 36.47 7.07
CA ARG A 6 9.93 36.30 5.80
C ARG A 6 9.11 35.01 5.78
N GLY A 7 9.63 33.90 6.31
CA GLY A 7 8.88 32.65 6.45
C GLY A 7 7.63 32.77 7.35
N ILE A 8 7.74 33.49 8.48
CA ILE A 8 6.62 33.70 9.41
C ILE A 8 5.53 34.60 8.79
N GLY A 9 5.92 35.62 8.02
CA GLY A 9 4.97 36.50 7.31
C GLY A 9 4.15 35.78 6.23
N HIS A 10 4.72 34.77 5.55
CA HIS A 10 4.00 33.97 4.56
C HIS A 10 3.00 32.99 5.19
N ILE A 11 3.29 32.49 6.41
CA ILE A 11 2.36 31.65 7.18
C ILE A 11 1.15 32.46 7.65
N SER A 12 1.34 33.72 8.08
CA SER A 12 0.23 34.59 8.47
C SER A 12 -0.67 35.00 7.29
N GLU A 13 -0.08 35.19 6.10
CA GLU A 13 -0.86 35.52 4.89
C GLU A 13 -1.63 34.30 4.37
N GLY A 14 -1.04 33.11 4.43
CA GLY A 14 -1.72 31.85 4.09
C GLY A 14 -2.91 31.55 5.02
N ALA A 15 -2.75 31.78 6.32
CA ALA A 15 -3.84 31.67 7.30
C ALA A 15 -4.97 32.70 7.03
N ARG A 16 -4.63 33.90 6.55
CA ARG A 16 -5.60 34.95 6.22
C ARG A 16 -6.38 34.65 4.93
N VAL A 17 -5.72 34.06 3.93
CA VAL A 17 -6.38 33.59 2.69
C VAL A 17 -7.31 32.40 2.98
N LEU A 18 -6.90 31.46 3.83
CA LEU A 18 -7.75 30.36 4.29
C LEU A 18 -8.99 30.85 5.05
N ARG A 19 -8.83 31.88 5.90
CA ARG A 19 -9.94 32.52 6.63
C ARG A 19 -10.95 33.19 5.70
N LYS A 20 -10.47 33.88 4.66
CA LYS A 20 -11.35 34.52 3.67
C LYS A 20 -12.07 33.50 2.78
N ALA A 21 -11.38 32.43 2.38
CA ALA A 21 -12.00 31.35 1.60
C ALA A 21 -13.06 30.57 2.40
N THR A 22 -12.90 30.46 3.73
CA THR A 22 -13.93 29.87 4.62
C THR A 22 -15.08 30.84 4.90
N GLU A 23 -14.82 32.14 5.06
CA GLU A 23 -15.86 33.16 5.22
C GLU A 23 -16.73 33.31 3.95
N ASP A 24 -16.14 33.24 2.76
CA ASP A 24 -16.86 33.34 1.48
C ASP A 24 -17.68 32.07 1.12
N SER A 25 -17.52 30.97 1.88
CA SER A 25 -18.21 29.68 1.64
C SER A 25 -19.20 29.27 2.75
N LEU A 26 -19.38 30.11 3.77
CA LEU A 26 -20.24 29.86 4.93
C LEU A 26 -21.47 30.79 4.96
N GLU A 27 -22.29 30.74 3.91
CA GLU A 27 -23.70 31.21 3.95
C GLU A 27 -24.67 30.01 3.82
N SER A 28 -24.51 28.99 4.67
CA SER A 28 -25.61 28.07 5.02
C SER A 28 -25.27 27.27 6.29
N GLU A 29 -25.92 27.66 7.38
CA GLU A 29 -26.17 27.03 8.69
C GLU A 29 -25.22 25.95 9.30
N VAL A 30 -25.09 26.06 10.65
CA VAL A 30 -24.52 25.16 11.70
C VAL A 30 -22.99 25.29 12.01
N PRO A 31 -22.50 25.00 13.24
CA PRO A 31 -22.06 25.98 14.25
C PRO A 31 -20.54 25.99 14.56
N SER A 32 -20.09 27.12 15.11
CA SER A 32 -18.71 27.47 15.45
C SER A 32 -17.99 26.52 16.43
N ILE A 33 -16.90 25.86 15.98
CA ILE A 33 -15.96 25.15 16.87
C ILE A 33 -14.48 25.55 16.67
N VAL A 34 -14.11 26.38 15.68
CA VAL A 34 -12.68 26.54 15.32
C VAL A 34 -11.94 27.68 16.04
N LEU A 35 -12.56 28.45 16.95
CA LEU A 35 -11.95 29.67 17.49
C LEU A 35 -11.30 29.60 18.89
N ASN A 36 -11.17 28.43 19.52
CA ASN A 36 -10.68 28.34 20.92
C ASN A 36 -9.27 27.76 21.16
N LEU A 37 -8.42 27.59 20.14
CA LEU A 37 -7.10 26.96 20.32
C LEU A 37 -5.90 27.91 20.45
N LEU A 38 -6.06 29.24 20.46
CA LEU A 38 -4.92 30.17 20.57
C LEU A 38 -5.23 31.41 21.42
N GLY A 39 -4.95 31.33 22.72
CA GLY A 39 -4.85 32.49 23.62
C GLY A 39 -4.86 32.11 25.10
N PRO A 40 -3.98 32.68 25.96
CA PRO A 40 -3.91 32.30 27.36
C PRO A 40 -4.96 33.08 28.17
N ARG A 41 -5.60 32.45 29.16
CA ARG A 41 -6.28 33.18 30.23
C ARG A 41 -6.10 32.53 31.60
N GLU A 42 -5.74 33.41 32.51
CA GLU A 42 -5.71 33.31 33.96
C GLU A 42 -7.12 33.21 34.58
N GLU A 43 -7.08 33.00 35.89
CA GLU A 43 -8.04 32.58 36.91
C GLU A 43 -9.45 33.23 37.01
N ALA A 44 -10.34 32.38 37.55
CA ALA A 44 -11.37 32.60 38.58
C ALA A 44 -12.64 33.44 38.30
N SER A 45 -13.81 32.82 38.47
CA SER A 45 -14.67 32.99 39.68
C SER A 45 -16.02 32.25 39.56
N GLU A 46 -16.61 32.01 40.73
CA GLU A 46 -17.68 31.09 41.09
C GLU A 46 -19.08 31.42 40.54
N CYS A 47 -19.90 30.38 40.33
CA CYS A 47 -21.24 30.29 40.94
C CYS A 47 -21.82 28.87 40.86
N GLN A 48 -22.52 28.51 41.93
CA GLN A 48 -22.98 27.18 42.34
C GLN A 48 -24.40 26.85 41.84
N ASN A 49 -24.70 25.54 41.88
CA ASN A 49 -26.01 24.85 42.03
C ASN A 49 -26.93 24.85 40.79
N GLU A 50 -27.66 23.79 40.43
CA GLU A 50 -27.96 22.43 40.92
C GLU A 50 -28.81 21.78 39.79
N THR A 51 -28.54 20.59 39.25
CA THR A 51 -29.26 19.29 39.44
C THR A 51 -29.08 18.52 38.11
N SER A 52 -28.40 17.38 37.99
CA SER A 52 -28.59 16.00 38.49
C SER A 52 -29.05 15.03 37.39
N ALA A 53 -28.35 13.88 37.32
CA ALA A 53 -28.60 12.62 36.61
C ALA A 53 -28.23 12.56 35.11
N SER A 54 -27.40 11.64 34.61
CA SER A 54 -26.60 10.56 35.21
C SER A 54 -25.54 10.15 34.18
N ARG A 55 -24.25 10.36 34.51
CA ARG A 55 -23.11 9.76 33.81
C ARG A 55 -22.66 8.55 34.62
N ALA A 56 -22.49 7.40 33.98
CA ALA A 56 -21.69 6.31 34.50
C ALA A 56 -20.33 6.35 33.77
N GLU A 57 -19.29 6.62 34.57
CA GLU A 57 -17.89 6.28 34.32
C GLU A 57 -17.79 4.75 34.07
N GLY A 58 -16.96 4.22 33.18
CA GLY A 58 -15.51 4.38 33.13
C GLY A 58 -14.93 3.02 33.53
N ASP A 59 -14.44 2.23 32.57
CA ASP A 59 -13.77 0.96 32.88
C ASP A 59 -12.36 0.93 32.27
N SER A 60 -11.44 1.26 33.17
CA SER A 60 -10.02 0.96 33.14
C SER A 60 -9.77 -0.54 33.08
N TRP A 61 -8.79 -0.94 32.27
CA TRP A 61 -8.22 -2.28 32.27
C TRP A 61 -7.63 -2.64 33.64
N SER A 62 -8.22 -3.64 34.30
CA SER A 62 -7.60 -4.34 35.43
C SER A 62 -7.70 -5.85 35.23
N ALA A 63 -6.57 -6.47 34.95
CA ALA A 63 -6.39 -7.91 34.92
C ALA A 63 -5.90 -8.42 36.28
N ARG A 64 -6.71 -9.25 36.95
CA ARG A 64 -6.38 -10.30 37.95
C ARG A 64 -7.60 -11.24 37.95
N GLY A 65 -7.56 -12.56 37.79
CA GLY A 65 -6.72 -13.64 38.37
C GLY A 65 -7.71 -14.60 39.04
N GLU A 66 -7.84 -15.88 38.65
CA GLU A 66 -7.23 -17.08 39.27
C GLU A 66 -8.02 -18.36 38.82
N PRO A 67 -7.61 -19.61 39.13
CA PRO A 67 -6.29 -20.25 39.02
C PRO A 67 -6.34 -21.70 38.42
N ASP A 68 -5.19 -22.39 38.51
CA ASP A 68 -4.92 -23.85 38.39
C ASP A 68 -4.37 -24.41 37.06
N SER A 69 -3.04 -24.44 36.94
CA SER A 69 -2.23 -25.66 37.13
C SER A 69 -0.75 -25.40 36.80
N LYS A 70 0.15 -25.72 37.73
CA LYS A 70 1.61 -25.63 37.57
C LYS A 70 2.14 -26.77 36.69
N PRO A 71 3.27 -26.57 36.00
CA PRO A 71 4.49 -27.21 36.51
C PRO A 71 5.71 -26.27 36.56
N GLU A 72 6.65 -26.68 37.41
CA GLU A 72 7.91 -26.01 37.74
C GLU A 72 8.88 -25.90 36.56
N ILE A 73 9.51 -24.73 36.40
CA ILE A 73 10.77 -24.58 35.65
C ILE A 73 11.72 -23.68 36.46
N THR A 74 12.91 -24.20 36.73
CA THR A 74 14.04 -23.52 37.38
C THR A 74 14.78 -22.58 36.42
N PRO A 75 15.44 -21.50 36.90
CA PRO A 75 16.14 -20.55 36.02
C PRO A 75 17.60 -20.95 35.82
N ALA A 76 18.04 -21.08 34.56
CA ALA A 76 19.45 -21.19 34.21
C ALA A 76 19.89 -20.01 33.32
N PHE A 77 20.58 -19.09 33.98
CA PHE A 77 21.72 -18.27 33.56
C PHE A 77 22.08 -18.13 32.06
N PHE A 78 22.19 -16.85 31.67
CA PHE A 78 22.90 -16.34 30.49
C PHE A 78 24.28 -17.00 30.30
N ARG A 79 24.56 -17.51 29.09
CA ARG A 79 25.91 -17.70 28.59
C ARG A 79 26.07 -17.13 27.19
N ASN A 80 27.20 -16.45 27.05
CA ASN A 80 27.74 -15.75 25.88
C ASN A 80 27.74 -16.60 24.61
N VAL A 81 27.34 -15.97 23.50
CA VAL A 81 27.47 -16.50 22.15
C VAL A 81 28.84 -16.12 21.60
N SER A 82 29.69 -17.12 21.37
CA SER A 82 30.93 -17.01 20.60
C SER A 82 30.63 -17.03 19.09
N PRO A 83 31.46 -16.40 18.24
CA PRO A 83 31.24 -16.37 16.79
C PRO A 83 31.51 -17.73 16.12
N PRO A 84 30.92 -18.01 14.94
CA PRO A 84 31.01 -19.30 14.29
C PRO A 84 32.38 -19.55 13.63
N PRO A 85 32.81 -20.82 13.48
CA PRO A 85 34.10 -21.14 12.91
C PRO A 85 34.10 -21.01 11.38
N ALA A 86 35.25 -20.57 10.86
CA ALA A 86 35.56 -20.52 9.44
C ALA A 86 35.52 -21.92 8.79
N LYS A 87 34.87 -22.02 7.63
CA LYS A 87 34.84 -23.23 6.79
C LYS A 87 36.23 -23.49 6.20
N ALA A 88 36.86 -24.57 6.62
CA ALA A 88 38.09 -25.08 6.02
C ALA A 88 37.79 -25.77 4.67
N GLY A 89 38.56 -25.38 3.65
CA GLY A 89 38.50 -25.93 2.30
C GLY A 89 39.06 -27.35 2.22
N ARG A 90 38.52 -28.11 1.26
CA ARG A 90 39.14 -29.31 0.69
C ARG A 90 39.67 -28.96 -0.69
N ASN A 91 40.98 -29.00 -0.88
CA ASN A 91 41.58 -29.22 -2.19
C ASN A 91 42.73 -30.20 -2.05
N GLY A 92 42.67 -31.25 -2.86
CA GLY A 92 43.68 -32.29 -2.93
C GLY A 92 44.62 -32.08 -4.11
N SER A 93 45.87 -32.45 -3.86
CA SER A 93 46.81 -33.13 -4.76
C SER A 93 47.92 -32.32 -5.47
N ARG A 94 49.13 -32.81 -5.17
CA ARG A 94 50.29 -33.11 -6.03
C ARG A 94 51.39 -32.05 -6.29
N GLN A 95 52.49 -32.30 -5.56
CA GLN A 95 53.85 -32.65 -6.02
C GLN A 95 54.85 -31.58 -6.55
N SER A 96 55.92 -31.46 -5.75
CA SER A 96 57.35 -31.67 -6.12
C SER A 96 58.27 -30.46 -6.38
N GLY A 97 59.50 -30.54 -5.81
CA GLY A 97 60.71 -29.82 -6.28
C GLY A 97 61.31 -28.77 -5.30
N LYS A 98 62.07 -29.10 -4.25
CA LYS A 98 63.55 -29.31 -4.14
C LYS A 98 64.47 -28.07 -4.31
N LYS A 99 65.34 -27.86 -3.31
CA LYS A 99 66.64 -27.09 -3.22
C LYS A 99 66.53 -25.59 -2.89
N GLY A 100 67.35 -24.95 -2.03
CA GLY A 100 68.47 -25.36 -1.17
C GLY A 100 69.19 -24.13 -0.52
N ARG A 101 69.83 -24.36 0.65
CA ARG A 101 71.00 -23.69 1.30
C ARG A 101 70.99 -22.18 1.74
N LYS A 102 70.93 -21.98 3.07
CA LYS A 102 71.80 -21.24 4.06
C LYS A 102 72.97 -20.33 3.56
N PRO A 103 73.66 -19.54 4.44
CA PRO A 103 73.22 -18.57 5.49
C PRO A 103 74.13 -17.28 5.52
N SER A 104 73.84 -16.27 6.36
CA SER A 104 74.84 -15.50 7.15
C SER A 104 74.24 -14.27 7.87
N ALA A 105 74.67 -14.08 9.12
CA ALA A 105 74.65 -12.82 9.89
C ALA A 105 76.14 -12.32 9.99
N PRO A 106 76.56 -11.27 10.74
CA PRO A 106 75.82 -10.31 11.59
C PRO A 106 76.33 -8.83 11.56
N ALA A 107 75.67 -7.99 12.39
CA ALA A 107 76.23 -6.95 13.30
C ALA A 107 76.35 -5.45 12.90
N HIS A 108 76.04 -4.65 13.94
CA HIS A 108 76.42 -3.25 14.26
C HIS A 108 75.72 -2.12 13.48
N SER A 109 75.41 -0.94 14.03
CA SER A 109 75.38 -0.31 15.36
C SER A 109 75.02 1.16 15.09
N GLY A 110 74.36 1.88 16.00
CA GLY A 110 74.53 3.35 16.07
C GLY A 110 73.26 4.19 16.15
N LYS A 111 73.14 4.87 17.28
CA LYS A 111 72.19 5.93 17.65
C LYS A 111 72.11 7.07 16.60
N LYS A 112 70.94 7.71 16.50
CA LYS A 112 70.76 9.12 16.91
C LYS A 112 69.29 9.52 16.90
N ALA A 113 68.87 10.09 18.03
CA ALA A 113 67.68 10.91 18.15
C ALA A 113 67.85 12.18 17.33
N GLY A 114 66.80 12.54 16.60
CA GLY A 114 66.67 13.76 15.82
C GLY A 114 65.19 14.10 15.77
N ASP A 115 64.81 14.92 16.74
CA ASP A 115 63.58 15.68 16.82
C ASP A 115 63.30 16.39 15.48
N ASN A 116 62.08 16.20 14.95
CA ASN A 116 61.45 17.10 14.00
C ASN A 116 59.95 16.86 14.11
N GLY A 117 59.31 17.73 14.91
CA GLY A 117 57.88 17.95 14.86
C GLY A 117 57.48 18.46 13.48
N ASP A 118 57.03 17.54 12.64
CA ASP A 118 56.12 17.83 11.55
C ASP A 118 54.81 17.11 11.86
N THR A 119 53.80 17.92 12.16
CA THR A 119 52.40 17.53 12.31
C THR A 119 51.98 16.56 11.20
N GLU A 120 51.72 15.29 11.56
CA GLU A 120 51.22 14.23 10.68
C GLU A 120 49.82 14.56 10.14
N ILE A 121 49.75 15.50 9.21
CA ILE A 121 48.68 15.55 8.20
C ILE A 121 49.18 14.69 7.03
N GLY A 122 49.33 13.37 7.27
CA GLY A 122 49.99 12.48 6.32
C GLY A 122 49.55 11.00 6.34
N ASN A 123 48.70 10.58 7.28
CA ASN A 123 48.32 9.18 7.45
C ASN A 123 47.05 8.75 6.68
N GLY A 124 46.32 9.70 6.07
CA GLY A 124 45.10 9.41 5.29
C GLY A 124 45.38 8.60 4.02
N ASN A 125 46.47 8.89 3.31
CA ASN A 125 46.77 8.21 2.04
C ASN A 125 47.16 6.73 2.24
N GLY A 126 47.78 6.40 3.38
CA GLY A 126 48.11 5.02 3.72
C GLY A 126 46.87 4.16 3.99
N ILE A 127 45.86 4.72 4.66
CA ILE A 127 44.60 4.01 4.93
C ILE A 127 43.74 3.87 3.66
N PHE A 128 43.64 4.91 2.82
CA PHE A 128 42.92 4.80 1.55
C PHE A 128 43.53 3.74 0.62
N LYS A 129 44.86 3.68 0.54
CA LYS A 129 45.56 2.66 -0.25
C LYS A 129 45.25 1.24 0.25
N LYS A 130 45.36 1.01 1.56
CA LYS A 130 45.03 -0.29 2.17
C LYS A 130 43.57 -0.70 1.94
N VAL A 131 42.64 0.26 2.00
CA VAL A 131 41.22 0.01 1.69
C VAL A 131 41.05 -0.39 0.23
N ILE A 132 41.59 0.37 -0.72
CA ILE A 132 41.48 0.06 -2.15
C ILE A 132 42.12 -1.29 -2.50
N GLU A 133 43.29 -1.59 -1.92
CA GLU A 133 43.96 -2.89 -2.08
C GLU A 133 43.11 -4.05 -1.54
N ALA A 134 42.45 -3.87 -0.38
CA ALA A 134 41.58 -4.89 0.20
C ALA A 134 40.35 -5.21 -0.66
N PHE A 135 39.87 -4.24 -1.45
CA PHE A 135 38.75 -4.44 -2.38
C PHE A 135 39.18 -4.74 -3.83
N HIS A 136 40.49 -4.79 -4.11
CA HIS A 136 41.00 -4.91 -5.48
C HIS A 136 40.49 -6.17 -6.18
N ASP A 137 40.55 -7.32 -5.50
CA ASP A 137 40.15 -8.61 -6.06
C ASP A 137 38.63 -8.77 -6.17
N ASP A 138 37.87 -8.04 -5.36
CA ASP A 138 36.40 -8.01 -5.36
C ASP A 138 35.82 -6.91 -6.28
N ARG A 139 36.67 -6.03 -6.83
CA ARG A 139 36.26 -4.81 -7.53
C ARG A 139 35.27 -5.09 -8.67
N GLY A 140 35.55 -6.10 -9.50
CA GLY A 140 34.67 -6.47 -10.61
C GLY A 140 33.27 -6.85 -10.12
N ARG A 141 33.19 -7.79 -9.18
CA ARG A 141 31.92 -8.24 -8.58
C ARG A 141 31.13 -7.09 -7.95
N ILE A 142 31.81 -6.19 -7.24
CA ILE A 142 31.19 -5.01 -6.61
C ILE A 142 30.63 -4.08 -7.67
N LEU A 143 31.44 -3.68 -8.66
CA LEU A 143 31.02 -2.75 -9.71
C LEU A 143 29.89 -3.33 -10.57
N ASP A 144 29.94 -4.62 -10.90
CA ASP A 144 28.88 -5.30 -11.64
C ASP A 144 27.57 -5.36 -10.84
N THR A 145 27.66 -5.53 -9.52
CA THR A 145 26.49 -5.51 -8.64
C THR A 145 25.90 -4.11 -8.53
N ILE A 146 26.75 -3.08 -8.41
CA ILE A 146 26.32 -1.67 -8.42
C ILE A 146 25.64 -1.35 -9.76
N ALA A 147 26.28 -1.67 -10.89
CA ALA A 147 25.75 -1.38 -12.22
C ALA A 147 24.38 -2.02 -12.46
N ARG A 148 24.21 -3.30 -12.08
CA ARG A 148 22.92 -4.01 -12.18
C ARG A 148 21.85 -3.38 -11.29
N ASN A 149 22.18 -2.98 -10.06
CA ASN A 149 21.22 -2.36 -9.15
C ASN A 149 20.83 -0.95 -9.61
N GLU A 150 21.80 -0.17 -10.08
CA GLU A 150 21.53 1.14 -10.67
C GLU A 150 20.66 1.04 -11.92
N GLU A 151 20.87 0.04 -12.77
CA GLU A 151 20.04 -0.19 -13.96
C GLU A 151 18.58 -0.48 -13.58
N LYS A 152 18.35 -1.34 -12.58
CA LYS A 152 16.99 -1.60 -12.07
C LYS A 152 16.32 -0.32 -11.56
N LEU A 153 17.02 0.46 -10.74
CA LEU A 153 16.52 1.72 -10.21
C LEU A 153 16.24 2.73 -11.33
N ARG A 154 17.17 2.87 -12.29
CA ARG A 154 17.02 3.75 -13.47
C ARG A 154 15.84 3.32 -14.34
N SER A 155 15.61 2.03 -14.50
CA SER A 155 14.48 1.49 -15.27
C SER A 155 13.13 1.85 -14.63
N PHE A 156 13.00 1.64 -13.31
CA PHE A 156 11.76 1.96 -12.58
C PHE A 156 11.47 3.46 -12.51
N THR A 157 12.53 4.27 -12.35
CA THR A 157 12.46 5.75 -12.33
C THR A 157 12.65 6.38 -13.72
N SER A 158 12.53 5.58 -14.79
CA SER A 158 12.60 6.10 -16.15
C SER A 158 11.31 6.85 -16.51
N LYS A 159 11.44 7.89 -17.34
CA LYS A 159 10.27 8.59 -17.92
C LYS A 159 9.43 7.73 -18.83
N GLN A 160 10.04 6.70 -19.41
CA GLN A 160 9.35 5.78 -20.30
C GLN A 160 8.39 4.95 -19.47
N ARG A 161 7.11 5.08 -19.79
CA ARG A 161 6.03 4.30 -19.22
C ARG A 161 6.16 2.82 -19.55
N SER A 162 5.64 1.97 -18.69
CA SER A 162 5.53 0.53 -18.95
C SER A 162 4.31 0.21 -19.80
N ILE A 163 3.27 1.04 -19.65
CA ILE A 163 1.97 0.80 -20.26
C ILE A 163 1.97 1.33 -21.70
N PRO A 164 1.64 0.49 -22.70
CA PRO A 164 1.55 0.92 -24.10
C PRO A 164 0.49 2.02 -24.32
N PRO A 165 0.68 2.92 -25.31
CA PRO A 165 -0.28 3.97 -25.61
C PRO A 165 -1.68 3.46 -25.98
N ASP A 166 -1.76 2.28 -26.60
CA ASP A 166 -2.97 1.60 -27.07
C ASP A 166 -3.59 0.66 -26.02
N ALA A 167 -3.07 0.66 -24.78
CA ALA A 167 -3.61 -0.13 -23.70
C ALA A 167 -5.07 0.24 -23.39
N PHE A 168 -5.88 -0.78 -23.11
CA PHE A 168 -7.23 -0.64 -22.59
C PHE A 168 -7.23 -0.15 -21.13
N SER A 169 -8.37 0.37 -20.66
CA SER A 169 -8.54 0.69 -19.23
C SER A 169 -8.61 -0.57 -18.39
N PHE A 170 -7.88 -0.59 -17.28
CA PHE A 170 -7.83 -1.74 -16.38
C PHE A 170 -7.69 -1.31 -14.92
N PHE A 171 -8.20 -2.15 -14.03
CA PHE A 171 -8.04 -2.02 -12.59
C PHE A 171 -7.18 -3.16 -12.06
N SER A 172 -6.16 -2.82 -11.28
CA SER A 172 -5.25 -3.79 -10.67
C SER A 172 -5.35 -3.71 -9.16
N VAL A 173 -5.52 -4.87 -8.53
CA VAL A 173 -5.35 -5.01 -7.09
C VAL A 173 -3.85 -5.17 -6.82
N LEU A 174 -3.30 -4.25 -6.05
CA LEU A 174 -1.90 -4.23 -5.61
C LEU A 174 -1.86 -4.28 -4.08
N ARG A 175 -2.83 -4.97 -3.47
CA ARG A 175 -3.03 -5.04 -2.02
C ARG A 175 -3.28 -6.47 -1.57
N LYS A 176 -2.80 -6.79 -0.37
CA LYS A 176 -2.99 -8.09 0.26
C LYS A 176 -3.66 -8.00 1.64
N TRP A 177 -2.99 -7.40 2.63
CA TRP A 177 -3.47 -7.30 4.01
C TRP A 177 -3.93 -5.89 4.37
N ASN A 178 -4.85 -5.81 5.34
CA ASN A 178 -5.38 -4.54 5.83
C ASN A 178 -4.70 -4.04 7.12
N SER A 179 -5.07 -2.81 7.49
CA SER A 179 -4.77 -2.19 8.78
C SER A 179 -3.27 -2.13 9.07
N HIS A 180 -2.90 -2.26 10.35
CA HIS A 180 -1.54 -2.19 10.85
C HIS A 180 -0.74 -3.48 10.69
N THR A 181 -1.34 -4.58 10.22
CA THR A 181 -0.64 -5.88 10.11
C THR A 181 0.61 -5.84 9.21
N PRO A 182 0.66 -5.06 8.11
CA PRO A 182 1.89 -4.86 7.34
C PRO A 182 3.02 -4.17 8.13
N ILE A 183 2.71 -3.47 9.21
CA ILE A 183 3.71 -2.86 10.11
C ILE A 183 4.37 -3.93 10.99
N LEU A 184 3.64 -5.02 11.27
CA LEU A 184 4.14 -6.07 12.15
C LEU A 184 5.23 -6.87 11.42
N PRO A 185 6.37 -7.12 12.08
CA PRO A 185 7.43 -7.92 11.47
C PRO A 185 6.94 -9.35 11.24
N SER A 186 7.13 -9.85 10.03
CA SER A 186 6.89 -11.25 9.66
C SER A 186 8.22 -11.95 9.47
N GLU A 187 8.37 -13.18 10.00
CA GLU A 187 9.58 -13.99 9.83
C GLU A 187 9.91 -14.28 8.36
N LYS A 188 8.88 -14.28 7.50
CA LYS A 188 8.99 -14.57 6.07
C LYS A 188 8.99 -13.32 5.19
N GLY A 189 8.77 -12.14 5.76
CA GLY A 189 8.60 -10.88 5.02
C GLY A 189 7.40 -10.89 4.09
N ASP A 190 6.33 -11.63 4.42
CA ASP A 190 5.14 -11.78 3.58
C ASP A 190 3.95 -10.89 4.00
N ASN A 191 4.20 -9.96 4.92
CA ASN A 191 3.25 -8.97 5.41
C ASN A 191 3.25 -7.74 4.50
N HIS A 192 2.61 -7.87 3.34
CA HIS A 192 2.47 -6.78 2.38
C HIS A 192 1.11 -6.10 2.56
N GLY A 193 1.10 -4.77 2.63
CA GLY A 193 -0.12 -3.97 2.53
C GLY A 193 -0.52 -3.77 1.07
N GLY A 194 -0.69 -2.52 0.69
CA GLY A 194 -0.67 -2.09 -0.71
C GLY A 194 -1.72 -1.05 -1.01
N GLY A 195 -2.31 -1.14 -2.20
CA GLY A 195 -3.43 -0.29 -2.65
C GLY A 195 -4.01 -0.80 -3.96
N TYR A 196 -4.59 0.09 -4.75
CA TYR A 196 -5.13 -0.23 -6.07
C TYR A 196 -4.53 0.67 -7.14
N PHE A 197 -4.53 0.20 -8.38
CA PHE A 197 -4.09 0.99 -9.52
C PHE A 197 -5.12 0.94 -10.63
N LEU A 198 -5.69 2.10 -10.96
CA LEU A 198 -6.60 2.28 -12.09
C LEU A 198 -5.86 2.93 -13.24
N TYR A 199 -5.80 2.25 -14.39
CA TYR A 199 -5.34 2.84 -15.63
C TYR A 199 -6.52 3.12 -16.54
N ILE A 200 -6.54 4.33 -17.10
CA ILE A 200 -7.58 4.82 -18.00
C ILE A 200 -6.95 5.06 -19.37
N ARG A 201 -7.48 4.40 -20.40
CA ARG A 201 -7.01 4.56 -21.78
C ARG A 201 -7.13 6.00 -22.26
N GLY A 202 -6.28 6.37 -23.22
CA GLY A 202 -6.42 7.62 -23.96
C GLY A 202 -7.63 7.62 -24.89
N LYS A 203 -8.17 8.80 -25.18
CA LYS A 203 -9.09 9.04 -26.31
C LYS A 203 -8.33 9.71 -27.44
N ASP A 204 -8.62 9.35 -28.69
CA ASP A 204 -8.17 10.08 -29.89
C ASP A 204 -6.67 10.43 -29.95
N GLY A 205 -5.81 9.47 -29.57
CA GLY A 205 -4.35 9.65 -29.57
C GLY A 205 -3.78 10.38 -28.35
N GLU A 206 -4.63 10.77 -27.39
CA GLU A 206 -4.18 11.25 -26.08
C GLU A 206 -3.50 10.13 -25.28
N ARG A 207 -2.69 10.54 -24.31
CA ARG A 207 -2.04 9.60 -23.40
C ARG A 207 -3.04 9.04 -22.38
N GLY A 208 -2.91 7.76 -22.06
CA GLY A 208 -3.62 7.18 -20.92
C GLY A 208 -3.13 7.74 -19.57
N ARG A 209 -3.93 7.53 -18.54
CA ARG A 209 -3.73 8.08 -17.19
C ARG A 209 -3.76 6.98 -16.15
N GLY A 210 -2.78 6.95 -15.25
CA GLY A 210 -2.76 6.02 -14.12
C GLY A 210 -3.09 6.73 -12.81
N ILE A 211 -3.88 6.08 -11.96
CA ILE A 211 -4.30 6.58 -10.65
C ILE A 211 -3.94 5.52 -9.61
N ALA A 212 -3.06 5.89 -8.68
CA ALA A 212 -2.84 5.11 -7.47
C ALA A 212 -3.96 5.41 -6.48
N ILE A 213 -4.65 4.39 -5.97
CA ILE A 213 -5.74 4.54 -5.02
C ILE A 213 -5.31 3.89 -3.71
N ASP A 214 -5.38 4.65 -2.62
CA ASP A 214 -4.94 4.24 -1.29
C ASP A 214 -3.54 3.61 -1.27
N PRO A 215 -2.47 4.32 -1.69
CA PRO A 215 -1.10 3.80 -1.68
C PRO A 215 -0.57 3.64 -0.25
N GLY A 216 -0.91 2.50 0.37
CA GLY A 216 -0.44 2.04 1.66
C GLY A 216 0.94 1.38 1.65
N PHE A 217 1.21 0.60 2.70
CA PHE A 217 2.48 -0.12 2.86
C PHE A 217 2.77 -1.00 1.64
N ASN A 218 3.99 -0.92 1.10
CA ASN A 218 4.44 -1.72 -0.04
C ASN A 218 3.71 -1.47 -1.37
N PHE A 219 2.91 -0.40 -1.51
CA PHE A 219 2.26 -0.09 -2.78
C PHE A 219 3.28 0.07 -3.92
N VAL A 220 4.37 0.80 -3.69
CA VAL A 220 5.43 1.02 -4.70
C VAL A 220 6.13 -0.28 -5.09
N GLU A 221 6.34 -1.17 -4.11
CA GLU A 221 6.93 -2.49 -4.33
C GLU A 221 5.99 -3.37 -5.16
N ASN A 222 4.71 -3.48 -4.76
CA ASN A 222 3.69 -4.23 -5.49
C ASN A 222 3.51 -3.70 -6.93
N LEU A 223 3.54 -2.37 -7.12
CA LEU A 223 3.49 -1.74 -8.43
C LEU A 223 4.68 -2.16 -9.31
N TYR A 224 5.89 -2.17 -8.76
CA TYR A 224 7.10 -2.63 -9.45
C TYR A 224 7.04 -4.14 -9.77
N GLU A 225 6.54 -4.96 -8.83
CA GLU A 225 6.42 -6.40 -9.01
C GLU A 225 5.37 -6.81 -10.05
N GLU A 226 4.35 -5.98 -10.27
CA GLU A 226 3.45 -6.15 -11.42
C GLU A 226 3.99 -5.52 -12.72
N GLY A 227 5.25 -5.08 -12.71
CA GLY A 227 5.98 -4.57 -13.86
C GLY A 227 5.50 -3.20 -14.34
N PHE A 228 4.83 -2.44 -13.47
CA PHE A 228 4.53 -1.03 -13.70
C PHE A 228 5.68 -0.14 -13.22
N LYS A 229 5.65 1.14 -13.57
CA LYS A 229 6.68 2.13 -13.25
C LYS A 229 6.11 3.33 -12.52
N ALA A 230 6.97 4.04 -11.79
CA ALA A 230 6.60 5.31 -11.16
C ALA A 230 6.12 6.36 -12.20
N SER A 231 6.59 6.28 -13.44
CA SER A 231 6.13 7.14 -14.53
C SER A 231 4.69 6.85 -14.97
N ASP A 232 4.12 5.70 -14.60
CA ASP A 232 2.74 5.32 -14.92
C ASP A 232 1.69 6.00 -14.00
N ILE A 233 2.10 6.54 -12.84
CA ILE A 233 1.18 7.21 -11.89
C ILE A 233 1.02 8.69 -12.25
N ASP A 234 -0.18 9.12 -12.60
CA ASP A 234 -0.51 10.53 -12.90
C ASP A 234 -1.36 11.19 -11.81
N ALA A 235 -2.07 10.41 -11.01
CA ALA A 235 -2.81 10.88 -9.84
C ALA A 235 -2.69 9.92 -8.65
N VAL A 236 -2.99 10.46 -7.47
CA VAL A 236 -3.22 9.68 -6.24
C VAL A 236 -4.60 10.03 -5.69
N LEU A 237 -5.41 9.02 -5.37
CA LEU A 237 -6.72 9.13 -4.73
C LEU A 237 -6.68 8.43 -3.38
N ILE A 238 -7.06 9.11 -2.29
CA ILE A 238 -7.00 8.56 -0.93
C ILE A 238 -8.36 8.68 -0.23
N SER A 239 -8.85 7.54 0.26
CA SER A 239 -10.12 7.39 0.98
C SER A 239 -10.09 8.00 2.37
N HIS A 240 -9.03 7.73 3.13
CA HIS A 240 -8.90 8.13 4.53
C HIS A 240 -7.45 8.08 5.06
N ALA A 241 -7.20 8.67 6.23
CA ALA A 241 -5.88 9.04 6.73
C ALA A 241 -5.11 7.97 7.52
N HIS A 242 -5.41 6.67 7.35
CA HIS A 242 -4.63 5.60 7.96
C HIS A 242 -3.36 5.26 7.17
N ASN A 243 -2.32 4.80 7.87
CA ASN A 243 -0.99 4.61 7.25
C ASN A 243 -1.01 3.57 6.12
N ASP A 244 -1.82 2.53 6.28
CA ASP A 244 -2.06 1.48 5.27
C ASP A 244 -2.85 1.95 4.04
N HIS A 245 -3.22 3.23 3.97
CA HIS A 245 -3.78 3.88 2.78
C HIS A 245 -2.93 5.06 2.29
N THR A 246 -1.97 5.57 3.09
CA THR A 246 -1.27 6.83 2.74
C THR A 246 0.25 6.76 2.73
N VAL A 247 0.87 5.78 3.38
CA VAL A 247 2.32 5.84 3.69
C VAL A 247 3.20 5.96 2.43
N ASP A 248 2.80 5.35 1.31
CA ASP A 248 3.57 5.41 0.06
C ASP A 248 3.31 6.67 -0.78
N LEU A 249 2.45 7.59 -0.34
CA LEU A 249 2.31 8.92 -0.98
C LEU A 249 3.66 9.66 -1.01
N GLU A 250 4.40 9.66 0.09
CA GLU A 250 5.73 10.29 0.16
C GLU A 250 6.73 9.60 -0.77
N SER A 251 6.71 8.27 -0.80
CA SER A 251 7.52 7.44 -1.70
C SER A 251 7.25 7.80 -3.16
N ILE A 252 5.97 7.89 -3.56
CA ILE A 252 5.55 8.25 -4.93
C ILE A 252 6.08 9.62 -5.32
N LEU A 253 5.90 10.64 -4.48
CA LEU A 253 6.32 12.00 -4.79
C LEU A 253 7.86 12.15 -4.81
N THR A 254 8.56 11.37 -3.98
CA THR A 254 10.02 11.25 -4.05
C THR A 254 10.47 10.63 -5.37
N LEU A 255 9.78 9.59 -5.86
CA LEU A 255 10.08 8.98 -7.16
C LEU A 255 9.82 9.95 -8.33
N VAL A 256 8.76 10.75 -8.27
CA VAL A 256 8.53 11.84 -9.26
C VAL A 256 9.64 12.88 -9.20
N HIS A 257 10.10 13.24 -8.01
CA HIS A 257 11.25 14.13 -7.86
C HIS A 257 12.51 13.54 -8.54
N VAL A 258 12.78 12.24 -8.32
CA VAL A 258 13.90 11.53 -8.95
C VAL A 258 13.77 11.52 -10.49
N ILE A 259 12.59 11.20 -11.03
CA ILE A 259 12.29 11.29 -12.48
C ILE A 259 12.62 12.70 -13.00
N ASN A 260 12.31 13.74 -12.23
CA ASN A 260 12.48 15.13 -12.62
C ASN A 260 13.93 15.66 -12.49
N LYS A 261 14.84 14.99 -11.76
CA LYS A 261 16.22 15.48 -11.55
C LYS A 261 16.98 15.69 -12.87
N ASN A 262 16.81 14.77 -13.82
CA ASN A 262 17.47 14.83 -15.13
C ASN A 262 16.50 15.26 -16.25
N THR A 263 15.58 16.17 -15.92
CA THR A 263 14.50 16.60 -16.83
C THR A 263 14.54 18.08 -17.07
N ASP A 264 14.38 18.47 -18.34
CA ASP A 264 14.15 19.85 -18.72
C ASP A 264 13.02 20.46 -17.90
N LYS A 265 13.21 21.69 -17.42
CA LYS A 265 12.23 22.38 -16.55
C LYS A 265 10.81 22.41 -17.14
N LYS A 266 10.68 22.44 -18.47
CA LYS A 266 9.39 22.47 -19.19
C LYS A 266 8.69 21.11 -19.30
N ARG A 267 9.37 20.00 -18.98
CA ARG A 267 8.88 18.62 -19.18
C ARG A 267 8.80 17.82 -17.88
N LYS A 268 8.79 18.50 -16.73
CA LYS A 268 8.71 17.84 -15.43
C LYS A 268 7.36 17.15 -15.28
N LYS A 269 7.39 15.88 -14.84
CA LYS A 269 6.19 15.16 -14.43
C LYS A 269 5.65 15.77 -13.15
N LYS A 270 4.33 15.89 -13.06
CA LYS A 270 3.62 16.25 -11.85
C LYS A 270 2.44 15.30 -11.64
N ILE A 271 2.00 15.18 -10.40
CA ILE A 271 0.89 14.32 -9.97
C ILE A 271 -0.23 15.20 -9.38
N ASP A 272 -1.47 14.84 -9.68
CA ASP A 272 -2.66 15.39 -9.02
C ASP A 272 -3.01 14.56 -7.79
N LEU A 273 -3.37 15.24 -6.69
CA LEU A 273 -3.77 14.59 -5.45
C LEU A 273 -5.27 14.80 -5.21
N PHE A 274 -5.98 13.71 -4.91
CA PHE A 274 -7.37 13.69 -4.53
C PHE A 274 -7.45 13.09 -3.13
N LEU A 275 -7.57 13.93 -2.10
CA LEU A 275 -7.38 13.55 -0.71
C LEU A 275 -8.66 13.80 0.04
N ASN A 276 -9.08 12.90 0.93
CA ASN A 276 -10.04 13.28 1.95
C ASN A 276 -9.43 14.34 2.90
N LEU A 277 -10.27 15.03 3.68
CA LEU A 277 -9.81 16.11 4.56
C LEU A 277 -8.77 15.65 5.60
N GLY A 278 -8.95 14.47 6.21
CA GLY A 278 -8.00 13.94 7.20
C GLY A 278 -6.60 13.72 6.60
N THR A 279 -6.54 13.17 5.38
CA THR A 279 -5.27 12.99 4.67
C THR A 279 -4.63 14.32 4.30
N PHE A 280 -5.42 15.29 3.85
CA PHE A 280 -4.90 16.63 3.58
C PHE A 280 -4.28 17.25 4.85
N ILE A 281 -4.95 17.15 6.00
CA ILE A 281 -4.43 17.63 7.29
C ILE A 281 -3.12 16.92 7.65
N LYS A 282 -3.09 15.59 7.55
CA LYS A 282 -1.91 14.74 7.83
C LYS A 282 -0.66 15.22 7.10
N TYR A 283 -0.81 15.59 5.83
CA TYR A 283 0.32 15.98 4.97
C TYR A 283 0.43 17.50 4.76
N SER A 284 -0.43 18.33 5.35
CA SER A 284 -0.50 19.78 5.09
C SER A 284 0.83 20.51 5.34
N GLY A 285 1.60 20.10 6.36
CA GLY A 285 2.92 20.65 6.65
C GLY A 285 3.99 20.31 5.61
N TRP A 286 3.74 19.31 4.77
CA TRP A 286 4.66 18.82 3.75
C TRP A 286 4.23 19.16 2.32
N LEU A 287 2.92 19.27 2.07
CA LEU A 287 2.34 19.59 0.77
C LEU A 287 2.46 21.09 0.45
N ASN A 288 3.57 21.50 -0.15
CA ASN A 288 3.74 22.87 -0.66
C ASN A 288 3.38 22.95 -2.15
N VAL A 289 2.16 23.37 -2.48
CA VAL A 289 1.66 23.46 -3.87
C VAL A 289 2.33 24.59 -4.66
N HIS A 290 2.50 25.77 -4.06
CA HIS A 290 2.98 26.97 -4.76
C HIS A 290 4.36 26.81 -5.39
N THR A 291 5.24 26.05 -4.74
CA THR A 291 6.60 25.81 -5.24
C THR A 291 6.84 24.34 -5.61
N SER A 292 5.79 23.50 -5.66
CA SER A 292 5.99 22.08 -5.91
C SER A 292 6.50 21.84 -7.33
N SER A 293 7.61 21.10 -7.40
CA SER A 293 8.11 20.55 -8.66
C SER A 293 7.52 19.20 -9.01
N VAL A 294 6.69 18.61 -8.12
CA VAL A 294 6.15 17.24 -8.24
C VAL A 294 4.63 17.16 -8.11
N ILE A 295 3.98 18.13 -7.46
CA ILE A 295 2.53 18.22 -7.35
C ILE A 295 2.03 19.23 -8.39
N ASN A 296 0.92 18.87 -9.05
CA ASN A 296 0.19 19.74 -9.96
C ASN A 296 -0.95 20.43 -9.25
N GLU A 297 -1.82 19.65 -8.61
CA GLU A 297 -3.05 20.12 -7.97
C GLU A 297 -3.38 19.26 -6.76
N ILE A 298 -4.10 19.83 -5.79
CA ILE A 298 -4.66 19.13 -4.64
C ILE A 298 -6.15 19.41 -4.59
N ASN A 299 -6.95 18.35 -4.68
CA ASN A 299 -8.39 18.35 -4.54
C ASN A 299 -8.73 17.71 -3.20
N VAL A 300 -9.31 18.49 -2.29
CA VAL A 300 -9.78 17.97 -1.00
C VAL A 300 -11.23 17.53 -1.15
N LEU A 301 -11.49 16.26 -0.86
CA LEU A 301 -12.78 15.60 -1.01
C LEU A 301 -13.51 15.49 0.33
N HIS A 302 -14.83 15.61 0.24
CA HIS A 302 -15.84 15.39 1.26
C HIS A 302 -16.97 14.54 0.68
N CYS A 303 -17.77 13.93 1.56
CA CYS A 303 -18.94 13.17 1.14
C CYS A 303 -19.87 14.04 0.28
N GLY A 304 -20.37 13.48 -0.82
CA GLY A 304 -21.23 14.14 -1.78
C GLY A 304 -20.49 14.92 -2.86
N ASN A 305 -19.15 15.04 -2.80
CA ASN A 305 -18.42 15.61 -3.93
C ASN A 305 -18.60 14.76 -5.19
N VAL A 306 -18.79 15.46 -6.31
CA VAL A 306 -18.71 14.90 -7.65
C VAL A 306 -17.66 15.69 -8.41
N LEU A 307 -16.58 15.03 -8.80
CA LEU A 307 -15.55 15.60 -9.66
C LEU A 307 -15.68 15.03 -11.06
N ASP A 308 -16.05 15.89 -12.01
CA ASP A 308 -16.00 15.56 -13.42
C ASP A 308 -14.59 15.85 -13.96
N LEU A 309 -13.84 14.78 -14.21
CA LEU A 309 -12.48 14.84 -14.74
C LEU A 309 -12.45 14.41 -16.20
N SER A 310 -13.57 14.53 -16.92
CA SER A 310 -13.70 14.01 -18.27
C SER A 310 -12.65 14.54 -19.24
N GLU A 311 -12.30 15.81 -19.13
CA GLU A 311 -11.29 16.45 -19.98
C GLU A 311 -9.86 16.07 -19.58
N LYS A 312 -9.58 15.92 -18.29
CA LYS A 312 -8.22 15.74 -17.76
C LYS A 312 -7.81 14.25 -17.67
N TYR A 313 -8.80 13.39 -17.46
CA TYR A 313 -8.70 11.95 -17.21
C TYR A 313 -9.65 11.14 -18.10
N ASN A 314 -9.79 11.54 -19.37
CA ASN A 314 -10.34 10.73 -20.46
C ASN A 314 -11.77 10.20 -20.20
N GLY A 315 -12.62 10.98 -19.53
CA GLY A 315 -14.00 10.61 -19.20
C GLY A 315 -14.23 10.12 -17.77
N LEU A 316 -13.23 10.21 -16.89
CA LEU A 316 -13.39 9.83 -15.48
C LEU A 316 -14.34 10.79 -14.75
N LYS A 317 -15.26 10.23 -13.95
CA LYS A 317 -15.95 10.94 -12.87
C LYS A 317 -15.72 10.26 -11.54
N ILE A 318 -15.56 11.05 -10.48
CA ILE A 318 -15.35 10.56 -9.11
C ILE A 318 -16.50 11.06 -8.25
N HIS A 319 -17.22 10.15 -7.61
CA HIS A 319 -18.21 10.44 -6.59
C HIS A 319 -17.65 10.00 -5.23
N ALA A 320 -17.46 10.95 -4.33
CA ALA A 320 -17.05 10.68 -2.96
C ALA A 320 -18.30 10.36 -2.12
N VAL A 321 -18.34 9.16 -1.54
CA VAL A 321 -19.47 8.69 -0.75
C VAL A 321 -19.05 8.49 0.70
N LYS A 322 -19.99 8.57 1.63
CA LYS A 322 -19.69 8.43 3.06
C LYS A 322 -19.21 7.02 3.39
N ALA A 323 -18.12 6.91 4.13
CA ALA A 323 -17.73 5.70 4.82
C ALA A 323 -17.90 5.87 6.33
N GLN A 324 -18.25 4.78 7.03
CA GLN A 324 -18.37 4.76 8.48
C GLN A 324 -17.09 4.20 9.09
N HIS A 325 -16.09 5.06 9.23
CA HIS A 325 -14.80 4.69 9.81
C HIS A 325 -14.20 5.87 10.55
N HIS A 326 -13.39 5.59 11.57
CA HIS A 326 -12.70 6.64 12.30
C HIS A 326 -11.25 6.67 11.86
N GLU A 327 -10.70 7.86 11.65
CA GLU A 327 -9.28 8.08 11.44
C GLU A 327 -8.62 8.51 12.75
N ILE A 328 -7.29 8.49 12.78
CA ILE A 328 -6.52 9.01 13.91
C ILE A 328 -6.72 10.53 14.09
N ILE A 329 -6.95 11.25 12.99
CA ILE A 329 -6.99 12.72 12.95
C ILE A 329 -8.42 13.25 13.00
N ASP A 330 -9.39 12.50 12.48
CA ASP A 330 -10.81 12.87 12.43
C ASP A 330 -11.71 11.62 12.32
N ASP A 331 -12.97 11.70 12.73
CA ASP A 331 -13.93 10.58 12.74
C ASP A 331 -15.06 10.68 11.70
N LYS A 332 -15.05 11.69 10.83
CA LYS A 332 -16.16 12.06 9.94
C LYS A 332 -15.82 12.05 8.47
N TYR A 333 -14.55 12.20 8.10
CA TYR A 333 -14.15 12.39 6.70
C TYR A 333 -13.68 11.12 5.98
N CYS A 334 -13.93 9.93 6.52
CA CYS A 334 -13.69 8.70 5.77
C CYS A 334 -14.63 8.61 4.56
N LEU A 335 -14.07 8.25 3.41
CA LEU A 335 -14.79 8.16 2.15
C LEU A 335 -14.72 6.75 1.56
N GLY A 336 -15.78 6.37 0.85
CA GLY A 336 -15.68 5.44 -0.26
C GLY A 336 -15.78 6.19 -1.58
N PHE A 337 -15.65 5.48 -2.69
CA PHE A 337 -15.68 6.07 -4.03
C PHE A 337 -16.60 5.31 -4.98
N VAL A 338 -17.26 6.04 -5.85
CA VAL A 338 -17.80 5.51 -7.11
C VAL A 338 -17.08 6.21 -8.26
N LEU A 339 -16.47 5.41 -9.14
CA LEU A 339 -15.69 5.87 -10.28
C LEU A 339 -16.42 5.46 -11.56
N GLU A 340 -16.82 6.44 -12.37
CA GLU A 340 -17.40 6.18 -13.69
C GLU A 340 -16.30 6.34 -14.74
N VAL A 341 -15.98 5.24 -15.46
CA VAL A 341 -14.87 5.20 -16.42
C VAL A 341 -15.16 4.20 -17.54
N ASP A 342 -14.98 4.61 -18.80
CA ASP A 342 -15.19 3.76 -19.99
C ASP A 342 -16.55 3.03 -20.02
N GLY A 343 -17.60 3.67 -19.49
CA GLY A 343 -18.95 3.09 -19.43
C GLY A 343 -19.13 2.01 -18.36
N CYS A 344 -18.15 1.84 -17.47
CA CYS A 344 -18.19 0.96 -16.31
C CYS A 344 -18.21 1.79 -15.02
N THR A 345 -19.01 1.36 -14.05
CA THR A 345 -19.05 1.95 -12.70
C THR A 345 -18.28 1.07 -11.72
N ILE A 346 -17.22 1.61 -11.11
CA ILE A 346 -16.38 0.93 -10.11
C ILE A 346 -16.66 1.54 -8.73
N ALA A 347 -17.16 0.76 -7.80
CA ALA A 347 -17.32 1.14 -6.40
C ALA A 347 -16.15 0.63 -5.56
N LEU A 348 -15.58 1.48 -4.71
CA LEU A 348 -14.65 1.09 -3.65
C LEU A 348 -15.25 1.51 -2.31
N THR A 349 -15.46 0.57 -1.41
CA THR A 349 -16.10 0.91 -0.12
C THR A 349 -15.22 1.77 0.77
N GLY A 350 -13.90 1.66 0.60
CA GLY A 350 -12.97 2.02 1.67
C GLY A 350 -13.22 1.19 2.92
N ASP A 351 -12.53 1.52 4.00
CA ASP A 351 -12.87 1.00 5.31
C ASP A 351 -14.18 1.60 5.77
N THR A 352 -15.18 0.75 6.04
CA THR A 352 -16.48 1.18 6.53
C THR A 352 -17.16 0.11 7.34
N GLY A 353 -17.77 0.50 8.45
CA GLY A 353 -18.71 -0.30 9.23
C GLY A 353 -20.00 -0.61 8.49
N TRP A 354 -20.81 -1.50 9.04
CA TRP A 354 -22.21 -1.68 8.64
C TRP A 354 -23.17 -1.33 9.79
N ARG A 355 -24.25 -0.63 9.47
CA ARG A 355 -25.35 -0.34 10.40
C ARG A 355 -26.68 -0.78 9.79
N MET A 356 -27.57 -1.22 10.67
CA MET A 356 -28.88 -1.74 10.28
C MET A 356 -29.80 -0.67 9.67
N ASP A 357 -29.57 0.60 10.00
CA ASP A 357 -30.23 1.76 9.37
C ASP A 357 -29.77 2.01 7.91
N ASN A 358 -28.77 1.26 7.43
CA ASN A 358 -28.37 1.01 6.04
C ASN A 358 -28.34 2.23 5.08
N SER A 359 -27.79 3.36 5.54
CA SER A 359 -27.59 4.51 4.64
C SER A 359 -26.35 4.40 3.76
N ILE A 360 -25.38 3.54 4.10
CA ILE A 360 -24.07 3.50 3.44
C ILE A 360 -24.07 2.79 2.09
N ALA A 361 -24.98 1.84 1.85
CA ALA A 361 -25.03 1.08 0.61
C ALA A 361 -25.77 1.81 -0.51
N ALA A 362 -26.70 2.71 -0.15
CA ALA A 362 -27.60 3.36 -1.09
C ALA A 362 -26.86 4.12 -2.21
N PRO A 363 -25.82 4.94 -1.94
CA PRO A 363 -25.10 5.63 -3.00
C PRO A 363 -24.52 4.67 -4.04
N TYR A 364 -23.91 3.56 -3.61
CA TYR A 364 -23.34 2.57 -4.53
C TYR A 364 -24.41 1.88 -5.41
N ALA A 365 -25.60 1.63 -4.85
CA ALA A 365 -26.71 1.01 -5.58
C ALA A 365 -27.30 1.98 -6.62
N GLU A 366 -27.42 3.27 -6.29
CA GLU A 366 -27.96 4.31 -7.20
C GLU A 366 -27.12 4.46 -8.47
N HIS A 367 -25.80 4.29 -8.38
CA HIS A 367 -24.87 4.37 -9.51
C HIS A 367 -24.81 3.11 -10.39
N LYS A 368 -25.62 2.07 -10.11
CA LYS A 368 -25.64 0.80 -10.86
C LYS A 368 -24.24 0.19 -11.00
N THR A 369 -23.58 0.00 -9.87
CA THR A 369 -22.21 -0.51 -9.78
C THR A 369 -21.99 -1.79 -10.61
N ASP A 370 -20.99 -1.78 -11.49
CA ASP A 370 -20.58 -2.95 -12.29
C ASP A 370 -19.54 -3.78 -11.53
N LEU A 371 -18.51 -3.11 -11.01
CA LEU A 371 -17.42 -3.69 -10.23
C LEU A 371 -17.44 -3.09 -8.82
N MET A 372 -17.51 -3.93 -7.79
CA MET A 372 -17.39 -3.49 -6.41
C MET A 372 -16.15 -4.05 -5.74
N VAL A 373 -15.35 -3.21 -5.10
CA VAL A 373 -14.26 -3.60 -4.21
C VAL A 373 -14.73 -3.39 -2.78
N ALA A 374 -15.08 -4.49 -2.10
CA ALA A 374 -15.59 -4.48 -0.73
C ALA A 374 -14.47 -4.80 0.25
N HIS A 375 -14.20 -3.90 1.20
CA HIS A 375 -13.20 -4.09 2.23
C HIS A 375 -13.81 -4.90 3.39
N LEU A 376 -13.48 -6.19 3.45
CA LEU A 376 -14.05 -7.09 4.45
C LEU A 376 -13.52 -6.76 5.86
N GLY A 377 -12.22 -6.53 5.96
CA GLY A 377 -11.54 -6.41 7.24
C GLY A 377 -11.34 -7.76 7.91
N SER A 378 -11.85 -7.89 9.12
CA SER A 378 -11.73 -9.09 9.97
C SER A 378 -13.08 -9.78 10.14
N ILE A 379 -13.10 -11.01 10.65
CA ILE A 379 -14.34 -11.74 11.00
C ILE A 379 -14.39 -11.95 12.52
N LYS A 380 -15.48 -11.49 13.16
CA LYS A 380 -15.68 -11.59 14.61
C LYS A 380 -16.51 -12.82 14.94
N ARG A 381 -16.18 -13.46 16.06
CA ARG A 381 -17.01 -14.55 16.62
C ARG A 381 -18.47 -14.13 16.83
N THR A 382 -18.70 -12.88 17.27
CA THR A 382 -20.04 -12.36 17.55
C THR A 382 -20.93 -12.29 16.30
N GLU A 383 -20.36 -12.27 15.09
CA GLU A 383 -21.15 -12.32 13.85
C GLU A 383 -21.93 -13.63 13.72
N PHE A 384 -21.40 -14.74 14.23
CA PHE A 384 -22.07 -16.05 14.21
C PHE A 384 -23.22 -16.14 15.23
N ASP A 385 -23.26 -15.25 16.22
CA ASP A 385 -24.36 -15.20 17.19
C ASP A 385 -25.57 -14.40 16.69
N TYR A 386 -25.48 -13.79 15.50
CA TYR A 386 -26.45 -12.83 14.97
C TYR A 386 -27.88 -13.40 14.94
N LEU A 387 -28.05 -14.65 14.49
CA LEU A 387 -29.36 -15.31 14.42
C LEU A 387 -29.96 -15.61 15.80
N GLY A 388 -29.12 -15.72 16.83
CA GLY A 388 -29.55 -15.96 18.22
C GLY A 388 -29.98 -14.69 18.96
N LYS A 389 -29.76 -13.49 18.41
CA LYS A 389 -30.11 -12.22 19.05
C LYS A 389 -31.58 -11.86 18.81
N LYS A 390 -32.26 -11.42 19.88
CA LYS A 390 -33.72 -11.18 19.89
C LYS A 390 -34.08 -9.75 19.52
N THR A 391 -33.21 -8.79 19.84
CA THR A 391 -33.44 -7.36 19.58
C THR A 391 -32.50 -6.84 18.49
N GLU A 392 -32.91 -5.76 17.83
CA GLU A 392 -32.07 -5.08 16.83
C GLU A 392 -30.78 -4.52 17.45
N GLY A 393 -30.86 -3.93 18.65
CA GLY A 393 -29.70 -3.44 19.37
C GLY A 393 -28.68 -4.55 19.71
N GLU A 394 -29.14 -5.76 20.01
CA GLU A 394 -28.25 -6.91 20.17
C GLU A 394 -27.63 -7.37 18.84
N ARG A 395 -28.40 -7.36 17.75
CA ARG A 395 -27.92 -7.68 16.40
C ARG A 395 -26.89 -6.66 15.91
N GLN A 396 -27.09 -5.38 16.18
CA GLN A 396 -26.15 -4.32 15.82
C GLN A 396 -24.77 -4.51 16.49
N LYS A 397 -24.73 -5.08 17.70
CA LYS A 397 -23.48 -5.41 18.39
C LYS A 397 -22.72 -6.58 17.75
N CYS A 398 -23.38 -7.39 16.92
CA CYS A 398 -22.71 -8.42 16.14
C CYS A 398 -21.94 -7.83 14.95
N LEU A 399 -22.33 -6.65 14.46
CA LEU A 399 -21.73 -5.98 13.31
C LEU A 399 -20.48 -5.18 13.70
N TYR A 400 -19.56 -5.04 12.76
CA TYR A 400 -18.41 -4.15 12.92
C TYR A 400 -18.84 -2.69 12.73
N ALA A 401 -18.39 -1.82 13.64
CA ALA A 401 -18.65 -0.39 13.57
C ALA A 401 -17.82 0.35 12.50
N GLN A 402 -16.70 -0.26 12.06
CA GLN A 402 -15.65 0.39 11.26
C GLN A 402 -15.15 -0.44 10.07
N HIS A 403 -15.54 -1.71 9.97
CA HIS A 403 -15.28 -2.58 8.82
C HIS A 403 -16.55 -3.35 8.46
N LEU A 404 -16.62 -3.95 7.29
CA LEU A 404 -17.85 -4.65 6.88
C LEU A 404 -18.00 -5.99 7.61
N GLY A 405 -16.90 -6.69 7.88
CA GLY A 405 -16.93 -8.06 8.40
C GLY A 405 -17.67 -9.00 7.45
N LEU A 406 -18.05 -10.17 7.94
CA LEU A 406 -18.81 -11.15 7.17
C LEU A 406 -20.22 -10.62 6.84
N LEU A 407 -20.94 -10.14 7.86
CA LEU A 407 -22.35 -9.77 7.73
C LEU A 407 -22.54 -8.48 6.94
N GLY A 408 -21.72 -7.46 7.19
CA GLY A 408 -21.78 -6.19 6.47
C GLY A 408 -21.37 -6.35 5.01
N THR A 409 -20.39 -7.22 4.71
CA THR A 409 -20.01 -7.51 3.31
C THR A 409 -21.17 -8.17 2.57
N GLY A 410 -21.79 -9.19 3.18
CA GLY A 410 -22.96 -9.85 2.60
C GLY A 410 -24.13 -8.89 2.37
N ALA A 411 -24.42 -8.03 3.34
CA ALA A 411 -25.50 -7.06 3.23
C ALA A 411 -25.23 -5.97 2.18
N MET A 412 -23.98 -5.50 2.10
CA MET A 412 -23.53 -4.54 1.09
C MET A 412 -23.71 -5.11 -0.32
N LEU A 413 -23.18 -6.30 -0.59
CA LEU A 413 -23.27 -6.93 -1.90
C LEU A 413 -24.71 -7.31 -2.26
N HIS A 414 -25.51 -7.77 -1.31
CA HIS A 414 -26.92 -8.03 -1.52
C HIS A 414 -27.72 -6.78 -1.90
N THR A 415 -27.36 -5.62 -1.35
CA THR A 415 -28.02 -4.34 -1.63
C THR A 415 -27.58 -3.77 -2.97
N VAL A 416 -26.28 -3.73 -3.23
CA VAL A 416 -25.70 -3.09 -4.42
C VAL A 416 -25.81 -3.96 -5.67
N LYS A 417 -25.75 -5.29 -5.52
CA LYS A 417 -25.82 -6.30 -6.59
C LYS A 417 -24.90 -6.00 -7.78
N PRO A 418 -23.58 -5.82 -7.54
CA PRO A 418 -22.65 -5.60 -8.63
C PRO A 418 -22.55 -6.85 -9.52
N LYS A 419 -22.11 -6.67 -10.79
CA LYS A 419 -21.84 -7.81 -11.68
C LYS A 419 -20.67 -8.65 -11.16
N LEU A 420 -19.61 -7.97 -10.73
CA LEU A 420 -18.40 -8.55 -10.15
C LEU A 420 -18.07 -7.86 -8.82
N ALA A 421 -17.84 -8.66 -7.79
CA ALA A 421 -17.35 -8.21 -6.49
C ALA A 421 -15.93 -8.75 -6.24
N VAL A 422 -15.02 -7.85 -5.92
CA VAL A 422 -13.68 -8.15 -5.41
C VAL A 422 -13.71 -7.93 -3.90
N ILE A 423 -13.62 -9.02 -3.13
CA ILE A 423 -13.53 -8.93 -1.67
C ILE A 423 -12.06 -8.71 -1.31
N SER A 424 -11.73 -7.59 -0.70
CA SER A 424 -10.36 -7.17 -0.43
C SER A 424 -10.18 -6.80 1.04
N GLU A 425 -8.97 -6.34 1.39
CA GLU A 425 -8.64 -5.86 2.74
C GLU A 425 -8.92 -6.89 3.82
N PHE A 426 -8.38 -8.09 3.62
CA PHE A 426 -8.48 -9.15 4.60
C PHE A 426 -7.52 -8.88 5.77
N GLY A 427 -8.02 -9.14 6.98
CA GLY A 427 -7.20 -9.36 8.15
C GLY A 427 -6.21 -10.50 7.91
N GLU A 428 -4.98 -10.33 8.38
CA GLU A 428 -3.92 -11.34 8.23
C GLU A 428 -4.33 -12.69 8.86
N GLU A 429 -5.19 -12.68 9.87
CA GLU A 429 -5.75 -13.88 10.49
C GLU A 429 -6.58 -14.75 9.53
N LEU A 430 -7.04 -14.18 8.40
CA LEU A 430 -7.82 -14.88 7.38
C LEU A 430 -6.95 -15.49 6.28
N LYS A 431 -5.63 -15.40 6.38
CA LYS A 431 -4.66 -15.80 5.34
C LYS A 431 -4.96 -17.13 4.63
N PRO A 432 -5.24 -18.26 5.31
CA PRO A 432 -5.57 -19.51 4.63
C PRO A 432 -7.04 -19.61 4.21
N LEU A 433 -7.91 -18.74 4.70
CA LEU A 433 -9.37 -18.83 4.56
C LEU A 433 -9.95 -17.88 3.50
N ARG A 434 -9.15 -16.97 2.93
CA ARG A 434 -9.65 -15.94 1.99
C ARG A 434 -10.44 -16.52 0.82
N LYS A 435 -9.92 -17.58 0.19
CA LYS A 435 -10.60 -18.27 -0.91
C LYS A 435 -11.94 -18.84 -0.43
N ASP A 436 -11.92 -19.62 0.64
CA ASP A 436 -13.11 -20.31 1.16
C ASP A 436 -14.21 -19.32 1.58
N VAL A 437 -13.84 -18.23 2.26
CA VAL A 437 -14.79 -17.17 2.67
C VAL A 437 -15.45 -16.54 1.45
N VAL A 438 -14.69 -16.23 0.40
CA VAL A 438 -15.24 -15.58 -0.80
C VAL A 438 -16.07 -16.54 -1.64
N GLU A 439 -15.69 -17.82 -1.72
CA GLU A 439 -16.50 -18.86 -2.36
C GLU A 439 -17.86 -18.98 -1.67
N LYS A 440 -17.94 -18.84 -0.35
CA LYS A 440 -19.23 -18.79 0.36
C LYS A 440 -20.09 -17.57 0.02
N PHE A 441 -19.49 -16.40 -0.19
CA PHE A 441 -20.25 -15.25 -0.71
C PHE A 441 -20.78 -15.51 -2.11
N ASP A 442 -19.96 -16.08 -2.99
CA ASP A 442 -20.33 -16.40 -4.36
C ASP A 442 -21.51 -17.40 -4.42
N GLU A 443 -21.43 -18.49 -3.64
CA GLU A 443 -22.47 -19.51 -3.52
C GLU A 443 -23.81 -18.93 -3.05
N VAL A 444 -23.79 -18.01 -2.08
CA VAL A 444 -25.00 -17.46 -1.46
C VAL A 444 -25.61 -16.35 -2.29
N LEU A 445 -24.80 -15.47 -2.89
CA LEU A 445 -25.27 -14.23 -3.49
C LEU A 445 -25.75 -14.36 -4.93
N ASN A 446 -25.48 -15.47 -5.64
CA ASN A 446 -25.97 -15.97 -6.96
C ASN A 446 -26.07 -14.95 -8.13
N SER A 447 -26.59 -13.75 -7.88
CA SER A 447 -26.65 -12.57 -8.74
C SER A 447 -25.33 -11.81 -8.88
N THR A 448 -24.33 -12.07 -8.04
CA THR A 448 -23.03 -11.38 -8.05
C THR A 448 -21.90 -12.40 -8.02
N ARG A 449 -20.98 -12.34 -9.00
CA ARG A 449 -19.75 -13.13 -8.95
C ARG A 449 -18.81 -12.52 -7.91
N CYS A 450 -18.34 -13.31 -6.96
CA CYS A 450 -17.39 -12.87 -5.93
C CYS A 450 -16.03 -13.54 -6.12
N ILE A 451 -14.96 -12.72 -6.16
CA ILE A 451 -13.57 -13.19 -6.19
C ILE A 451 -12.73 -12.48 -5.12
N PRO A 452 -11.76 -13.15 -4.49
CA PRO A 452 -10.87 -12.50 -3.53
C PRO A 452 -9.91 -11.56 -4.28
N GLY A 453 -9.60 -10.42 -3.68
CA GLY A 453 -8.56 -9.50 -4.13
C GLY A 453 -7.17 -9.95 -3.65
N GLU A 454 -6.21 -9.93 -4.56
CA GLU A 454 -4.81 -10.23 -4.30
C GLU A 454 -3.93 -9.46 -5.29
N VAL A 455 -2.67 -9.21 -4.91
CA VAL A 455 -1.65 -8.68 -5.81
C VAL A 455 -1.57 -9.53 -7.08
N GLY A 456 -1.73 -8.88 -8.24
CA GLY A 456 -1.73 -9.53 -9.56
C GLY A 456 -3.12 -9.84 -10.11
N LEU A 457 -4.21 -9.52 -9.39
CA LEU A 457 -5.54 -9.47 -9.99
C LEU A 457 -5.66 -8.24 -10.90
N HIS A 458 -5.78 -8.47 -12.21
CA HIS A 458 -6.03 -7.44 -13.20
C HIS A 458 -7.39 -7.64 -13.87
N ILE A 459 -8.20 -6.58 -13.90
CA ILE A 459 -9.54 -6.55 -14.47
C ILE A 459 -9.58 -5.53 -15.60
N ARG A 460 -9.98 -5.95 -16.80
CA ARG A 460 -10.21 -5.06 -17.93
C ARG A 460 -11.57 -4.39 -17.73
N ILE A 461 -11.58 -3.06 -17.69
CA ILE A 461 -12.76 -2.28 -17.28
C ILE A 461 -13.94 -2.37 -18.27
N PRO A 462 -13.75 -2.28 -19.59
CA PRO A 462 -14.87 -2.28 -20.53
C PRO A 462 -15.79 -3.51 -20.47
N ASP A 463 -15.28 -4.67 -20.07
CA ASP A 463 -16.04 -5.94 -20.08
C ASP A 463 -15.87 -6.79 -18.81
N LEU A 464 -15.19 -6.24 -17.79
CA LEU A 464 -14.87 -6.89 -16.53
C LEU A 464 -14.10 -8.22 -16.66
N SER A 465 -13.52 -8.52 -17.82
CA SER A 465 -12.70 -9.71 -17.98
C SER A 465 -11.48 -9.65 -17.07
N VAL A 466 -10.99 -10.81 -16.65
CA VAL A 466 -9.90 -10.95 -15.68
C VAL A 466 -8.73 -11.62 -16.34
N PHE A 467 -7.52 -11.14 -16.05
CA PHE A 467 -6.31 -11.74 -16.57
C PHE A 467 -6.11 -13.17 -16.02
N CYS A 468 -6.06 -14.16 -16.92
CA CYS A 468 -5.76 -15.55 -16.60
C CYS A 468 -4.26 -15.81 -16.76
N ILE A 469 -3.60 -16.25 -15.70
CA ILE A 469 -2.15 -16.49 -15.70
C ILE A 469 -1.70 -17.57 -16.71
N VAL A 470 -2.50 -18.63 -16.88
CA VAL A 470 -2.19 -19.77 -17.76
C VAL A 470 -2.37 -19.40 -19.23
N HIS A 471 -3.51 -18.77 -19.55
CA HIS A 471 -3.84 -18.37 -20.92
C HIS A 471 -3.12 -17.09 -21.33
N ARG A 472 -2.59 -16.32 -20.37
CA ARG A 472 -1.98 -15.00 -20.56
C ARG A 472 -2.88 -14.07 -21.38
N ASP A 473 -4.16 -14.11 -21.07
CA ASP A 473 -5.19 -13.31 -21.72
C ASP A 473 -6.31 -12.99 -20.73
N PHE A 474 -7.12 -12.01 -21.09
CA PHE A 474 -8.30 -11.62 -20.36
C PHE A 474 -9.47 -12.53 -20.73
N VAL A 475 -10.01 -13.22 -19.73
CA VAL A 475 -11.14 -14.14 -19.88
C VAL A 475 -12.37 -13.61 -19.14
N PRO A 476 -13.60 -13.94 -19.55
CA PRO A 476 -14.80 -13.50 -18.83
C PRO A 476 -14.73 -13.85 -17.34
N PHE A 477 -15.11 -12.92 -16.46
CA PHE A 477 -14.99 -13.11 -15.01
C PHE A 477 -15.82 -14.28 -14.47
N GLN A 478 -16.87 -14.67 -15.18
CA GLN A 478 -17.70 -15.83 -14.88
C GLN A 478 -16.91 -17.14 -14.99
N ASP A 479 -15.94 -17.18 -15.90
CA ASP A 479 -15.11 -18.35 -16.16
C ASP A 479 -13.89 -18.41 -15.24
N ILE A 480 -13.68 -17.40 -14.38
CA ILE A 480 -12.52 -17.38 -13.49
C ILE A 480 -12.70 -18.31 -12.30
N ARG A 481 -11.63 -19.04 -12.02
CA ARG A 481 -11.38 -19.79 -10.80
C ARG A 481 -10.13 -19.29 -10.11
N ILE A 482 -10.08 -19.56 -8.81
CA ILE A 482 -9.00 -19.15 -7.92
C ILE A 482 -8.32 -20.39 -7.38
N PHE A 483 -7.00 -20.40 -7.40
CA PHE A 483 -6.24 -21.37 -6.64
C PHE A 483 -5.24 -20.69 -5.73
N ASN A 484 -5.02 -21.31 -4.59
CA ASN A 484 -3.96 -20.99 -3.66
C ASN A 484 -3.05 -22.21 -3.57
N ARG A 485 -1.74 -21.99 -3.43
CA ARG A 485 -0.86 -23.11 -3.11
C ARG A 485 -0.95 -23.40 -1.61
N PRO A 486 -0.96 -24.68 -1.17
CA PRO A 486 -1.01 -24.99 0.26
C PRO A 486 0.13 -24.38 1.09
N ASP A 487 1.28 -24.11 0.45
CA ASP A 487 2.48 -23.53 1.04
C ASP A 487 2.57 -21.99 0.90
N GLN A 488 1.66 -21.36 0.15
CA GLN A 488 1.71 -19.93 -0.14
C GLN A 488 0.39 -19.25 0.18
N SER A 489 0.50 -18.02 0.67
CA SER A 489 -0.68 -17.18 0.89
C SER A 489 -1.23 -16.61 -0.42
N ASN A 490 -0.46 -16.56 -1.50
CA ASN A 490 -0.88 -15.91 -2.75
C ASN A 490 -2.02 -16.67 -3.45
N LEU A 491 -2.89 -15.90 -4.08
CA LEU A 491 -4.01 -16.34 -4.90
C LEU A 491 -3.71 -16.06 -6.37
N TYR A 492 -4.16 -16.97 -7.23
CA TYR A 492 -3.92 -16.89 -8.67
C TYR A 492 -5.21 -17.17 -9.43
N TYR A 493 -5.37 -16.49 -10.56
CA TYR A 493 -6.61 -16.48 -11.34
C TYR A 493 -6.42 -17.22 -12.66
N TYR A 494 -7.31 -18.16 -12.94
CA TYR A 494 -7.27 -18.97 -14.15
C TYR A 494 -8.66 -19.26 -14.68
N LYS A 495 -8.75 -19.56 -15.98
CA LYS A 495 -10.00 -19.96 -16.63
C LYS A 495 -10.39 -21.37 -16.20
N GLU A 496 -11.67 -21.61 -15.90
CA GLU A 496 -12.20 -22.93 -15.59
C GLU A 496 -11.81 -23.93 -16.71
N PRO A 497 -11.17 -25.06 -16.36
CA PRO A 497 -10.82 -26.12 -17.29
C PRO A 497 -12.07 -26.79 -17.86
N ALA A 498 -11.99 -27.31 -19.08
CA ALA A 498 -13.07 -28.08 -19.69
C ALA A 498 -13.24 -29.47 -19.05
N ASN A 499 -12.19 -30.02 -18.41
CA ASN A 499 -12.23 -31.33 -17.75
C ASN A 499 -11.18 -31.48 -16.62
N GLU A 500 -11.26 -32.57 -15.85
CA GLU A 500 -10.41 -32.81 -14.67
C GLU A 500 -8.92 -33.03 -15.01
N THR A 501 -8.61 -33.56 -16.19
CA THR A 501 -7.23 -33.74 -16.64
C THR A 501 -6.59 -32.38 -16.92
N GLU A 502 -7.28 -31.53 -17.69
CA GLU A 502 -6.86 -30.15 -17.95
C GLU A 502 -6.71 -29.36 -16.65
N ARG A 503 -7.59 -29.61 -15.67
CA ARG A 503 -7.53 -28.98 -14.34
C ARG A 503 -6.19 -29.23 -13.65
N ALA A 504 -5.73 -30.49 -13.59
CA ALA A 504 -4.46 -30.83 -12.95
C ALA A 504 -3.26 -30.15 -13.63
N GLU A 505 -3.25 -30.14 -14.97
CA GLU A 505 -2.19 -29.50 -15.75
C GLU A 505 -2.17 -27.98 -15.58
N ILE A 506 -3.34 -27.35 -15.61
CA ILE A 506 -3.49 -25.91 -15.36
C ILE A 506 -2.96 -25.54 -13.98
N TYR A 507 -3.24 -26.34 -12.95
CA TYR A 507 -2.72 -26.07 -11.61
C TYR A 507 -1.19 -26.13 -11.54
N ASP A 508 -0.59 -27.18 -12.11
CA ASP A 508 0.87 -27.32 -12.11
C ASP A 508 1.53 -26.20 -12.91
N LEU A 509 0.95 -25.83 -14.05
CA LEU A 509 1.47 -24.78 -14.91
C LEU A 509 1.33 -23.40 -14.27
N ALA A 510 0.16 -23.08 -13.71
CA ALA A 510 -0.04 -21.80 -13.04
C ALA A 510 0.91 -21.63 -11.84
N ARG A 511 1.21 -22.71 -11.11
CA ARG A 511 2.21 -22.73 -10.04
C ARG A 511 3.61 -22.36 -10.55
N GLU A 512 4.00 -22.87 -11.71
CA GLU A 512 5.29 -22.57 -12.33
C GLU A 512 5.34 -21.11 -12.80
N LEU A 513 4.32 -20.68 -13.55
CA LEU A 513 4.23 -19.35 -14.14
C LEU A 513 4.22 -18.23 -13.09
N ALA A 514 3.52 -18.44 -11.98
CA ALA A 514 3.50 -17.50 -10.86
C ALA A 514 4.89 -17.06 -10.39
N SER A 515 5.86 -17.97 -10.40
CA SER A 515 7.24 -17.66 -10.00
C SER A 515 8.04 -16.95 -11.11
N GLN A 516 7.73 -17.22 -12.37
CA GLN A 516 8.45 -16.71 -13.54
C GLN A 516 7.94 -15.34 -14.00
N GLU A 517 6.69 -15.00 -13.67
CA GLU A 517 6.02 -13.81 -14.17
C GLU A 517 6.07 -12.62 -13.20
N ARG A 518 6.62 -12.83 -12.00
CA ARG A 518 6.90 -11.73 -11.06
C ARG A 518 7.87 -10.73 -11.70
N ALA A 519 7.57 -9.45 -11.56
CA ALA A 519 8.26 -8.32 -12.20
C ALA A 519 8.24 -8.32 -13.74
N VAL A 520 7.41 -9.16 -14.37
CA VAL A 520 7.10 -9.05 -15.81
C VAL A 520 5.83 -8.24 -15.95
N SER A 521 5.87 -7.15 -16.73
CA SER A 521 4.67 -6.30 -16.93
C SER A 521 3.51 -7.08 -17.54
N LEU A 522 2.28 -6.73 -17.14
CA LEU A 522 1.04 -7.29 -17.69
C LEU A 522 1.06 -7.37 -19.23
N PHE A 523 1.51 -6.32 -19.91
CA PHE A 523 1.54 -6.27 -21.37
C PHE A 523 2.60 -7.17 -22.00
N GLU A 524 3.73 -7.37 -21.32
CA GLU A 524 4.70 -8.38 -21.75
C GLU A 524 4.18 -9.80 -21.52
N ARG A 525 3.38 -10.04 -20.46
CA ARG A 525 2.69 -11.33 -20.27
C ARG A 525 1.71 -11.59 -21.41
N LEU A 526 0.88 -10.61 -21.78
CA LEU A 526 -0.05 -10.69 -22.91
C LEU A 526 0.65 -11.01 -24.24
N LYS A 527 1.77 -10.34 -24.53
CA LYS A 527 2.54 -10.55 -25.78
C LYS A 527 3.11 -11.96 -25.92
N ARG A 528 3.38 -12.65 -24.81
CA ARG A 528 3.92 -14.02 -24.85
C ARG A 528 2.88 -15.05 -25.34
N GLY A 529 1.60 -14.69 -25.36
CA GLY A 529 0.51 -15.56 -25.80
C GLY A 529 0.28 -16.75 -24.87
N PRO A 530 -0.73 -17.59 -25.15
CA PRO A 530 -1.12 -18.69 -24.30
C PRO A 530 -0.03 -19.76 -24.22
N VAL A 531 0.13 -20.34 -23.03
CA VAL A 531 1.00 -21.50 -22.85
C VAL A 531 0.27 -22.75 -23.34
N LYS A 532 0.96 -23.59 -24.11
CA LYS A 532 0.40 -24.86 -24.59
C LYS A 532 0.19 -25.83 -23.41
N ILE A 533 -1.08 -26.09 -23.09
CA ILE A 533 -1.51 -27.22 -22.24
C ILE A 533 -1.29 -28.51 -23.06
N ARG A 534 -0.84 -29.61 -22.42
CA ARG A 534 -0.30 -30.76 -23.13
C ARG A 534 -1.35 -31.74 -23.62
#